data_AF-A0A959VKZ7-F1
#
_entry.id   AF-A0A959VKZ7-F1
#
_cell.length_a   1.000
_cell.length_b   1.000
_cell.length_c   1.000
_cell.angle_alpha   90.00
_cell.angle_beta   90.00
_cell.angle_gamma   90.00
#
_symmetry.space_group_name_H-M   'P 1'
#
loop_
_entity.id
_entity.type
_entity.pdbx_description
1 polymer ?
#
loop_
_entity_poly.entity_id
_entity_poly.type
_entity_poly.pdbx_seq_one_letter_code
_entity_poly.pdbx_strand_id
1 'polypeptide(L)'
;MKKWIASGAALVLVALGLAGCGSDRSADLTEARSFEGYELYFAGQQADGFPLTDVRRWEAQQDGGASDDWSFFYGDCRPAGGEGGCPLPVEIQNYPACRRSATLYVRPLNLFDFRGAKATWRGGATLDVYTGNTTVAIFSRGRAAARRVGRQLRTVNQDNASGQLPPPVRGSLHARPQCPAGGG
;
A
#
# COMPACT_ATOMS: atom_id res chain seq x y z
N MET A 1 -60.66 -45.79 26.20
CA MET A 1 -59.66 -45.50 25.15
C MET A 1 -60.18 -44.31 24.33
N LYS A 2 -60.15 -43.06 24.82
CA LYS A 2 -59.05 -42.06 24.84
C LYS A 2 -58.49 -41.71 23.46
N LYS A 3 -58.95 -40.61 22.85
CA LYS A 3 -58.16 -39.70 22.00
C LYS A 3 -58.66 -38.25 22.16
N TRP A 4 -57.71 -37.35 22.41
CA TRP A 4 -57.86 -35.95 22.79
C TRP A 4 -57.70 -35.03 21.58
N ILE A 5 -58.39 -33.89 21.62
CA ILE A 5 -58.22 -32.73 20.73
C ILE A 5 -56.91 -32.02 21.09
N ALA A 6 -56.09 -31.66 20.11
CA ALA A 6 -54.98 -30.75 20.32
C ALA A 6 -54.89 -29.75 19.15
N SER A 7 -55.35 -28.52 19.41
CA SER A 7 -55.07 -27.34 18.60
C SER A 7 -53.59 -26.96 18.74
N GLY A 8 -52.85 -26.95 17.64
CA GLY A 8 -51.48 -26.43 17.59
C GLY A 8 -51.47 -25.05 16.94
N ALA A 9 -51.23 -24.01 17.74
CA ALA A 9 -50.97 -22.66 17.25
C ALA A 9 -49.57 -22.60 16.60
N ALA A 10 -49.51 -22.19 15.34
CA ALA A 10 -48.26 -21.98 14.62
C ALA A 10 -47.67 -20.60 14.98
N LEU A 11 -46.54 -20.60 15.70
CA LEU A 11 -45.71 -19.43 15.98
C LEU A 11 -44.80 -19.19 14.77
N VAL A 12 -45.11 -18.16 13.97
CA VAL A 12 -44.25 -17.70 12.87
C VAL A 12 -43.20 -16.75 13.48
N LEU A 13 -41.98 -17.26 13.68
CA LEU A 13 -40.81 -16.44 14.01
C LEU A 13 -40.25 -15.82 12.73
N VAL A 14 -40.55 -14.54 12.49
CA VAL A 14 -39.91 -13.73 11.46
C VAL A 14 -38.52 -13.33 11.96
N ALA A 15 -37.49 -14.07 11.55
CA ALA A 15 -36.11 -13.66 11.74
C ALA A 15 -35.77 -12.55 10.72
N LEU A 16 -35.79 -11.30 11.18
CA LEU A 16 -35.23 -10.15 10.46
C LEU A 16 -33.72 -10.33 10.33
N GLY A 17 -33.28 -10.88 9.20
CA GLY A 17 -31.88 -10.87 8.80
C GLY A 17 -31.44 -9.44 8.55
N LEU A 18 -30.68 -8.86 9.47
CA LEU A 18 -29.89 -7.66 9.22
C LEU A 18 -28.79 -8.01 8.22
N ALA A 19 -29.13 -7.99 6.93
CA ALA A 19 -28.16 -7.96 5.85
C ALA A 19 -27.52 -6.56 5.83
N GLY A 20 -26.58 -6.33 6.75
CA GLY A 20 -25.63 -5.25 6.60
C GLY A 20 -24.72 -5.60 5.43
N CYS A 21 -24.97 -5.01 4.26
CA CYS A 21 -24.06 -5.05 3.11
C CYS A 21 -22.76 -4.33 3.48
N GLY A 22 -21.84 -5.02 4.16
CA GLY A 22 -20.43 -4.70 4.11
C GLY A 22 -19.96 -5.06 2.72
N SER A 23 -19.98 -4.13 1.78
CA SER A 23 -19.31 -4.33 0.51
C SER A 23 -17.83 -4.54 0.82
N ASP A 24 -17.31 -5.75 0.61
CA ASP A 24 -15.89 -6.02 0.56
C ASP A 24 -15.30 -5.16 -0.56
N ARG A 25 -14.92 -3.92 -0.23
CA ARG A 25 -14.22 -3.03 -1.15
C ARG A 25 -12.77 -3.50 -1.23
N SER A 26 -12.53 -4.55 -2.00
CA SER A 26 -11.18 -4.83 -2.47
C SER A 26 -10.81 -3.74 -3.47
N ALA A 27 -9.73 -3.00 -3.22
CA ALA A 27 -9.26 -2.04 -4.20
C ALA A 27 -8.92 -2.75 -5.53
N ASP A 28 -9.27 -2.11 -6.65
CA ASP A 28 -8.97 -2.63 -7.97
C ASP A 28 -7.48 -2.44 -8.28
N LEU A 29 -6.81 -3.50 -8.70
CA LEU A 29 -5.39 -3.51 -9.08
C LEU A 29 -5.19 -3.50 -10.59
N THR A 30 -6.27 -3.50 -11.39
CA THR A 30 -6.21 -3.67 -12.84
C THR A 30 -5.29 -2.64 -13.50
N GLU A 31 -5.47 -1.37 -13.19
CA GLU A 31 -4.63 -0.29 -13.75
C GLU A 31 -3.16 -0.44 -13.30
N ALA A 32 -2.93 -0.65 -12.00
CA ALA A 32 -1.59 -0.84 -11.45
C ALA A 32 -0.85 -2.06 -12.05
N ARG A 33 -1.58 -3.14 -12.37
CA ARG A 33 -1.02 -4.34 -13.00
C ARG A 33 -0.66 -4.12 -14.47
N SER A 34 -1.37 -3.23 -15.14
CA SER A 34 -1.11 -2.85 -16.53
C SER A 34 0.02 -1.82 -16.68
N PHE A 35 0.50 -1.25 -15.58
CA PHE A 35 1.56 -0.25 -15.60
C PHE A 35 2.94 -0.87 -15.88
N GLU A 36 3.64 -0.35 -16.88
CA GLU A 36 4.94 -0.86 -17.34
C GLU A 36 6.12 0.09 -17.12
N GLY A 37 5.89 1.27 -16.52
CA GLY A 37 6.95 2.29 -16.37
C GLY A 37 8.08 1.89 -15.40
N TYR A 38 7.73 1.16 -14.34
CA TYR A 38 8.65 0.58 -13.35
C TYR A 38 7.89 -0.41 -12.44
N GLU A 39 8.58 -1.23 -11.64
CA GLU A 39 7.90 -2.20 -10.77
C GLU A 39 7.16 -1.51 -9.62
N LEU A 40 5.85 -1.78 -9.51
CA LEU A 40 5.03 -1.34 -8.39
C LEU A 40 5.05 -2.39 -7.28
N TYR A 41 5.31 -1.94 -6.05
CA TYR A 41 5.34 -2.77 -4.86
C TYR A 41 4.20 -2.42 -3.90
N PHE A 42 3.63 -3.46 -3.30
CA PHE A 42 2.58 -3.35 -2.29
C PHE A 42 2.72 -4.48 -1.26
N ALA A 43 1.96 -4.42 -0.18
CA ALA A 43 2.00 -5.43 0.89
C ALA A 43 0.98 -6.57 0.69
N GLY A 44 0.25 -6.60 -0.43
CA GLY A 44 -0.88 -7.50 -0.67
C GLY A 44 -2.23 -6.81 -0.40
N GLN A 45 -3.30 -7.60 -0.29
CA GLN A 45 -4.66 -7.11 0.01
C GLN A 45 -4.85 -6.68 1.48
N GLN A 46 -3.88 -6.96 2.35
CA GLN A 46 -3.87 -6.51 3.73
C GLN A 46 -2.45 -6.14 4.16
N ALA A 47 -2.31 -5.11 4.98
CA ALA A 47 -1.05 -4.65 5.56
C ALA A 47 -1.26 -4.27 7.02
N ASP A 48 -0.47 -4.86 7.92
CA ASP A 48 -0.56 -4.63 9.38
C ASP A 48 -1.99 -4.79 9.96
N GLY A 49 -2.80 -5.69 9.38
CA GLY A 49 -4.19 -5.93 9.78
C GLY A 49 -5.22 -4.99 9.14
N PHE A 50 -4.81 -4.09 8.25
CA PHE A 50 -5.69 -3.18 7.52
C PHE A 50 -5.89 -3.66 6.07
N PRO A 51 -7.12 -3.66 5.53
CA PRO A 51 -7.38 -4.03 4.14
C PRO A 51 -6.84 -2.96 3.18
N LEU A 52 -6.46 -3.35 1.97
CA LEU A 52 -6.19 -2.41 0.88
C LEU A 52 -7.52 -1.75 0.46
N THR A 53 -7.63 -0.45 0.68
CA THR A 53 -8.88 0.31 0.49
C THR A 53 -8.86 1.16 -0.77
N ASP A 54 -7.68 1.57 -1.24
CA ASP A 54 -7.54 2.41 -2.42
C ASP A 54 -6.16 2.26 -3.09
N VAL A 55 -6.12 2.51 -4.40
CA VAL A 55 -4.91 2.50 -5.23
C VAL A 55 -4.99 3.69 -6.17
N ARG A 56 -3.98 4.57 -6.15
CA ARG A 56 -4.01 5.81 -6.94
C ARG A 56 -2.70 6.03 -7.67
N ARG A 57 -2.80 6.35 -8.96
CA ARG A 57 -1.75 7.00 -9.73
C ARG A 57 -1.83 8.50 -9.49
N TRP A 58 -0.69 9.14 -9.25
CA TRP A 58 -0.53 10.58 -9.15
C TRP A 58 0.08 11.09 -10.44
N GLU A 59 -0.76 11.36 -11.43
CA GLU A 59 -0.35 11.93 -12.71
C GLU A 59 0.19 13.37 -12.55
N ALA A 60 0.98 13.79 -13.52
CA ALA A 60 1.55 15.12 -13.63
C ALA A 60 0.51 16.23 -13.37
N GLN A 61 0.83 17.18 -12.48
CA GLN A 61 0.15 18.49 -12.53
C GLN A 61 0.53 19.20 -13.84
N GLN A 62 -0.40 20.01 -14.37
CA GLN A 62 -0.34 20.67 -15.69
C GLN A 62 0.92 21.54 -15.93
N ASP A 63 1.74 21.72 -14.90
CA ASP A 63 2.95 22.56 -14.83
C ASP A 63 4.21 21.84 -15.38
N GLY A 64 4.03 20.73 -16.12
CA GLY A 64 5.11 20.06 -16.86
C GLY A 64 5.96 19.07 -16.05
N GLY A 65 5.55 18.75 -14.82
CA GLY A 65 6.22 17.74 -14.01
C GLY A 65 5.52 16.39 -14.12
N ALA A 66 5.90 15.55 -15.08
CA ALA A 66 5.47 14.14 -15.08
C ALA A 66 5.82 13.48 -13.73
N SER A 67 4.82 13.18 -12.91
CA SER A 67 4.89 12.16 -11.88
C SER A 67 4.02 11.00 -12.34
N ASP A 68 4.57 9.81 -12.31
CA ASP A 68 3.83 8.56 -12.51
C ASP A 68 3.87 7.76 -11.22
N ASP A 69 3.74 8.47 -10.10
CA ASP A 69 3.90 7.91 -8.77
C ASP A 69 2.63 7.14 -8.38
N TRP A 70 2.78 6.06 -7.63
CA TRP A 70 1.65 5.20 -7.24
C TRP A 70 1.55 5.04 -5.73
N SER A 71 0.36 5.25 -5.18
CA SER A 71 0.06 5.02 -3.76
C SER A 71 -0.89 3.84 -3.58
N PHE A 72 -0.58 2.96 -2.63
CA PHE A 72 -1.45 1.91 -2.10
C PHE A 72 -1.84 2.26 -0.67
N PHE A 73 -3.14 2.37 -0.42
CA PHE A 73 -3.69 2.83 0.85
C PHE A 73 -4.37 1.69 1.59
N TYR A 74 -4.08 1.58 2.89
CA TYR A 74 -4.64 0.52 3.71
C TYR A 74 -5.42 1.05 4.91
N GLY A 75 -6.63 0.53 5.04
CA GLY A 75 -7.62 0.90 6.05
C GLY A 75 -8.31 2.22 5.72
N ASP A 76 -9.23 2.61 6.60
CA ASP A 76 -9.97 3.86 6.48
C ASP A 76 -9.49 4.86 7.52
N CYS A 77 -9.68 6.14 7.21
CA CYS A 77 -9.55 7.21 8.18
C CYS A 77 -10.80 8.09 8.12
N ARG A 78 -11.53 8.18 9.23
CA ARG A 78 -12.65 9.11 9.38
C ARG A 78 -12.16 10.34 10.14
N PRO A 79 -12.14 11.54 9.52
CA PRO A 79 -11.81 12.76 10.26
C PRO A 79 -12.82 12.93 11.39
N ALA A 80 -12.34 13.19 12.61
CA ALA A 80 -13.17 13.27 13.82
C ALA A 80 -13.98 14.58 13.95
N GLY A 81 -14.10 15.35 12.87
CA GLY A 81 -14.57 16.74 12.89
C GLY A 81 -13.45 17.71 13.31
N GLY A 82 -13.25 18.76 12.52
CA GLY A 82 -12.17 19.75 12.68
C GLY A 82 -11.24 19.83 11.47
N GLU A 83 -10.40 20.87 11.40
CA GLU A 83 -9.43 21.09 10.30
C GLU A 83 -8.21 20.13 10.32
N GLY A 84 -8.23 19.13 11.19
CA GLY A 84 -7.21 18.09 11.25
C GLY A 84 -7.46 17.01 10.20
N GLY A 85 -6.53 16.85 9.26
CA GLY A 85 -6.50 15.71 8.34
C GLY A 85 -6.44 14.36 9.09
N CYS A 86 -6.89 13.30 8.44
CA CYS A 86 -6.91 11.96 9.01
C CYS A 86 -5.85 11.09 8.33
N PRO A 87 -4.69 10.82 8.97
CA PRO A 87 -3.65 10.01 8.37
C PRO A 87 -4.08 8.53 8.31
N LEU A 88 -3.98 7.94 7.12
CA LEU A 88 -4.30 6.53 6.94
C LEU A 88 -3.35 5.63 7.75
N PRO A 89 -3.83 4.45 8.20
CA PRO A 89 -3.01 3.50 8.96
C PRO A 89 -1.68 3.13 8.28
N VAL A 90 -1.73 2.84 6.98
CA VAL A 90 -0.57 2.56 6.14
C VAL A 90 -0.78 3.16 4.75
N GLU A 91 0.28 3.76 4.22
CA GLU A 91 0.39 4.13 2.81
C GLU A 91 1.73 3.64 2.27
N ILE A 92 1.70 3.02 1.09
CA ILE A 92 2.90 2.60 0.36
C ILE A 92 2.95 3.40 -0.93
N GLN A 93 3.94 4.29 -1.04
CA GLN A 93 4.17 5.07 -2.25
C GLN A 93 5.32 4.47 -3.05
N ASN A 94 5.15 4.41 -4.36
CA ASN A 94 6.13 3.90 -5.31
C ASN A 94 6.54 5.02 -6.24
N TYR A 95 7.84 5.25 -6.33
CA TYR A 95 8.46 6.25 -7.18
C TYR A 95 9.49 5.59 -8.09
N PRO A 96 9.68 6.04 -9.34
CA PRO A 96 10.84 5.61 -10.09
C PRO A 96 12.12 6.14 -9.40
N ALA A 97 13.16 5.30 -9.34
CA ALA A 97 14.41 5.62 -8.63
C ALA A 97 15.10 6.88 -9.17
N CYS A 98 14.89 7.19 -10.45
CA CYS A 98 15.35 8.40 -11.10
C CYS A 98 14.66 9.68 -10.59
N ARG A 99 13.46 9.60 -10.01
CA ARG A 99 12.74 10.74 -9.41
C ARG A 99 13.01 10.84 -7.92
N ARG A 100 12.97 9.72 -7.21
CA ARG A 100 13.19 9.65 -5.77
C ARG A 100 14.40 8.79 -5.43
N SER A 101 15.59 9.31 -5.67
CA SER A 101 16.83 8.62 -5.31
C SER A 101 17.19 8.89 -3.85
N ALA A 102 18.03 8.03 -3.28
CA ALA A 102 18.55 8.20 -1.92
C ALA A 102 19.23 9.58 -1.76
N THR A 103 19.86 10.07 -2.82
CA THR A 103 20.60 11.35 -2.84
C THR A 103 19.76 12.60 -2.66
N LEU A 104 18.42 12.52 -2.76
CA LEU A 104 17.56 13.68 -2.53
C LEU A 104 17.59 14.18 -1.08
N TYR A 105 17.99 13.31 -0.14
CA TYR A 105 17.99 13.65 1.28
C TYR A 105 19.38 14.04 1.76
N VAL A 106 19.42 14.97 2.72
CA VAL A 106 20.66 15.47 3.33
C VAL A 106 21.41 14.34 4.01
N ARG A 107 22.73 14.27 3.77
CA ARG A 107 23.63 13.24 4.28
C ARG A 107 24.00 13.48 5.76
N PRO A 108 24.35 12.42 6.51
CA PRO A 108 24.50 11.02 6.07
C PRO A 108 23.19 10.23 6.09
N LEU A 109 23.01 9.40 5.06
CA LEU A 109 21.94 8.40 5.01
C LEU A 109 22.40 7.14 5.75
N ASN A 110 21.65 6.75 6.78
CA ASN A 110 21.88 5.51 7.52
C ASN A 110 21.22 4.34 6.77
N LEU A 111 21.83 3.95 5.64
CA LEU A 111 21.38 2.81 4.84
C LEU A 111 21.66 1.49 5.58
N PHE A 112 20.71 0.57 5.52
CA PHE A 112 20.85 -0.79 6.03
C PHE A 112 20.29 -1.81 5.03
N ASP A 113 20.74 -3.06 5.14
CA ASP A 113 20.25 -4.15 4.31
C ASP A 113 18.80 -4.51 4.65
N PHE A 114 17.99 -4.70 3.61
CA PHE A 114 16.58 -5.05 3.78
C PHE A 114 16.13 -5.99 2.66
N ARG A 115 16.10 -7.30 2.94
CA ARG A 115 15.63 -8.33 1.99
C ARG A 115 16.34 -8.27 0.63
N GLY A 116 17.65 -8.03 0.56
CA GLY A 116 18.38 -7.89 -0.72
C GLY A 116 18.34 -6.48 -1.33
N ALA A 117 17.42 -5.64 -0.88
CA ALA A 117 17.38 -4.21 -1.16
C ALA A 117 18.17 -3.40 -0.11
N LYS A 118 18.19 -2.07 -0.26
CA LYS A 118 18.66 -1.14 0.77
C LYS A 118 17.49 -0.36 1.34
N ALA A 119 17.55 0.00 2.61
CA ALA A 119 16.53 0.81 3.24
C ALA A 119 17.12 1.89 4.15
N THR A 120 16.35 2.95 4.41
CA THR A 120 16.67 3.98 5.41
C THR A 120 15.40 4.45 6.10
N TRP A 121 15.57 5.00 7.30
CA TRP A 121 14.49 5.69 7.99
C TRP A 121 14.53 7.18 7.66
N ARG A 122 13.40 7.72 7.23
CA ARG A 122 13.24 9.14 6.91
C ARG A 122 12.19 9.75 7.82
N GLY A 123 12.64 10.47 8.84
CA GLY A 123 11.79 11.22 9.79
C GLY A 123 10.74 10.36 10.50
N GLY A 124 10.90 10.15 11.81
CA GLY A 124 9.90 9.40 12.59
C GLY A 124 9.71 7.95 12.12
N ALA A 125 8.55 7.65 11.52
CA ALA A 125 8.08 6.31 11.20
C ALA A 125 8.16 5.91 9.71
N THR A 126 8.69 6.76 8.83
CA THR A 126 8.74 6.45 7.39
C THR A 126 9.95 5.60 7.03
N LEU A 127 9.70 4.48 6.35
CA LEU A 127 10.74 3.59 5.84
C LEU A 127 10.84 3.75 4.32
N ASP A 128 11.99 4.18 3.80
CA ASP A 128 12.29 4.09 2.38
C ASP A 128 13.01 2.78 2.09
N VAL A 129 12.56 2.08 1.05
CA VAL A 129 13.19 0.87 0.50
C VAL A 129 13.56 1.14 -0.95
N TYR A 130 14.85 1.04 -1.27
CA TYR A 130 15.41 1.22 -2.60
C TYR A 130 15.63 -0.17 -3.23
N THR A 131 14.83 -0.52 -4.24
CA THR A 131 14.79 -1.87 -4.82
C THR A 131 14.53 -1.82 -6.32
N GLY A 132 15.29 -2.59 -7.11
CA GLY A 132 15.18 -2.52 -8.57
C GLY A 132 15.29 -1.08 -9.05
N ASN A 133 14.37 -0.66 -9.92
CA ASN A 133 14.25 0.73 -10.38
C ASN A 133 13.20 1.55 -9.60
N THR A 134 12.84 1.11 -8.39
CA THR A 134 11.77 1.71 -7.58
C THR A 134 12.26 2.12 -6.20
N THR A 135 11.80 3.28 -5.75
CA THR A 135 11.86 3.69 -4.35
C THR A 135 10.48 3.55 -3.74
N VAL A 136 10.38 2.71 -2.71
CA VAL A 136 9.15 2.42 -2.00
C VAL A 136 9.18 3.14 -0.65
N ALA A 137 8.32 4.15 -0.48
CA ALA A 137 8.17 4.87 0.77
C ALA A 137 6.97 4.32 1.56
N ILE A 138 7.21 3.81 2.75
CA ILE A 138 6.19 3.23 3.61
C ILE A 138 5.91 4.18 4.77
N PHE A 139 4.71 4.75 4.77
CA PHE A 139 4.16 5.54 5.87
C PHE A 139 3.29 4.64 6.73
N SER A 140 3.47 4.72 8.05
CA SER A 140 2.70 3.93 9.00
C SER A 140 2.72 4.59 10.37
N ARG A 141 1.88 4.11 11.29
CA ARG A 141 1.75 4.61 12.68
C ARG A 141 3.01 4.46 13.53
N GLY A 142 4.02 3.73 13.06
CA GLY A 142 5.29 3.56 13.78
C GLY A 142 6.30 2.72 13.04
N ARG A 143 7.57 2.77 13.47
CA ARG A 143 8.68 2.04 12.82
C ARG A 143 8.48 0.52 12.85
N ALA A 144 7.92 -0.03 13.91
CA ALA A 144 7.63 -1.45 14.01
C ALA A 144 6.60 -1.90 12.96
N ALA A 145 5.53 -1.12 12.78
CA ALA A 145 4.50 -1.35 11.77
C ALA A 145 5.07 -1.20 10.35
N ALA A 146 5.77 -0.09 10.06
CA ALA A 146 6.44 0.12 8.77
C ALA A 146 7.39 -1.04 8.40
N ARG A 147 8.13 -1.57 9.37
CA ARG A 147 9.01 -2.74 9.14
C ARG A 147 8.21 -4.02 8.87
N ARG A 148 7.07 -4.26 9.54
CA ARG A 148 6.19 -5.40 9.25
C ARG A 148 5.61 -5.30 7.84
N VAL A 149 5.08 -4.14 7.47
CA VAL A 149 4.59 -3.85 6.10
C VAL A 149 5.71 -4.06 5.08
N GLY A 150 6.90 -3.52 5.32
CA GLY A 150 8.07 -3.69 4.45
C GLY A 150 8.44 -5.15 4.19
N ARG A 151 8.27 -6.04 5.18
CA ARG A 151 8.51 -7.48 5.02
C ARG A 151 7.48 -8.19 4.14
N GLN A 152 6.32 -7.58 3.94
CA GLN A 152 5.25 -8.10 3.08
C GLN A 152 5.33 -7.55 1.65
N LEU A 153 6.26 -6.62 1.37
CA LEU A 153 6.44 -6.06 0.03
C LEU A 153 6.66 -7.17 -1.00
N ARG A 154 5.89 -7.05 -2.08
CA ARG A 154 5.91 -7.88 -3.28
C ARG A 154 5.51 -7.00 -4.47
N THR A 155 5.82 -7.40 -5.68
CA THR A 155 5.33 -6.66 -6.86
C THR A 155 3.82 -6.88 -7.02
N VAL A 156 3.10 -5.94 -7.64
CA VAL A 156 1.64 -6.06 -7.85
C VAL A 156 1.23 -7.28 -8.69
N ASN A 157 2.17 -7.82 -9.46
CA ASN A 157 2.03 -9.01 -10.30
C ASN A 157 2.38 -10.33 -9.59
N GLN A 158 2.75 -10.28 -8.30
CA GLN A 158 3.05 -11.45 -7.49
C GLN A 158 1.97 -11.70 -6.44
N ASP A 159 1.51 -12.95 -6.35
CA ASP A 159 0.57 -13.37 -5.30
C ASP A 159 1.24 -13.37 -3.92
N ASN A 160 2.51 -13.79 -3.86
CA ASN A 160 3.26 -13.97 -2.61
C ASN A 160 4.56 -13.16 -2.59
N ALA A 161 4.94 -12.68 -1.41
CA ALA A 161 6.21 -11.99 -1.22
C ALA A 161 7.38 -12.98 -1.38
N SER A 162 8.29 -12.72 -2.31
CA SER A 162 9.40 -13.61 -2.69
C SER A 162 10.52 -13.75 -1.65
N GLY A 163 10.34 -13.31 -0.39
CA GLY A 163 11.37 -13.29 0.64
C GLY A 163 12.50 -12.28 0.40
N GLN A 164 12.97 -12.15 -0.85
CA GLN A 164 13.93 -11.16 -1.33
C GLN A 164 13.25 -10.14 -2.26
N LEU A 165 13.79 -8.93 -2.26
CA LEU A 165 13.52 -7.83 -3.17
C LEU A 165 14.73 -7.66 -4.10
N PRO A 166 14.55 -7.24 -5.36
CA PRO A 166 15.67 -6.95 -6.25
C PRO A 166 16.64 -5.92 -5.64
N PRO A 167 17.96 -6.07 -5.84
CA PRO A 167 18.91 -5.04 -5.43
C PRO A 167 18.61 -3.72 -6.18
N PRO A 168 18.86 -2.55 -5.57
CA PRO A 168 18.69 -1.28 -6.26
C PRO A 168 19.57 -1.19 -7.50
N VAL A 169 19.06 -0.60 -8.58
CA VAL A 169 19.84 -0.38 -9.81
C VAL A 169 21.13 0.37 -9.51
N ARG A 170 22.20 0.01 -10.22
CA ARG A 170 23.55 0.54 -9.99
C ARG A 170 23.53 2.08 -9.99
N GLY A 171 24.16 2.68 -8.99
CA GLY A 171 24.30 4.13 -8.88
C GLY A 171 23.10 4.85 -8.24
N SER A 172 21.91 4.24 -8.15
CA SER A 172 20.70 4.90 -7.59
C SER A 172 20.82 5.36 -6.13
N LEU A 173 21.74 4.75 -5.38
CA LEU A 173 22.02 5.12 -3.98
C LEU A 173 22.99 6.30 -3.85
N HIS A 174 23.78 6.58 -4.90
CA HIS A 174 24.91 7.51 -4.84
C HIS A 174 24.75 8.70 -5.80
N ALA A 175 23.92 8.56 -6.82
CA ALA A 175 23.53 9.58 -7.78
C ALA A 175 22.05 9.43 -8.13
N ARG A 176 21.48 10.45 -8.77
CA ARG A 176 20.13 10.38 -9.35
C ARG A 176 20.24 9.78 -10.77
N PRO A 177 19.65 8.59 -11.02
CA PRO A 177 19.60 8.04 -12.37
C PRO A 177 18.84 8.96 -13.33
N GLN A 178 19.10 8.87 -14.63
CA GLN A 178 18.28 9.54 -15.64
C GLN A 178 16.94 8.84 -15.74
N CYS A 179 15.85 9.62 -15.79
CA CYS A 179 14.54 9.07 -16.11
C CYS A 179 14.47 8.85 -17.63
N PRO A 180 13.87 7.74 -18.10
CA PRO A 180 13.60 7.56 -19.52
C PRO A 180 12.79 8.76 -20.03
N ALA A 181 13.13 9.24 -21.23
CA ALA A 181 12.38 10.31 -21.87
C ALA A 181 11.02 9.76 -22.34
N GLY A 182 9.94 10.15 -21.67
CA GLY A 182 8.57 9.96 -22.17
C GLY A 182 7.90 8.60 -21.89
N GLY A 183 7.91 8.11 -20.65
CA GLY A 183 7.08 6.97 -20.26
C GLY A 183 5.83 7.41 -19.50
N GLY A 184 4.83 7.93 -20.23
CA GLY A 184 3.47 8.19 -19.72
C GLY A 184 2.49 7.17 -20.26
#